data_AF-A0A1X3JBL2-F1
#
_entry.id   AF-A0A1X3JBL2-F1
#
_cell.length_a   1.000
_cell.length_b   1.000
_cell.length_c   1.000
_cell.angle_alpha   90.00
_cell.angle_beta   90.00
_cell.angle_gamma   90.00
#
_symmetry.space_group_name_H-M   'P 1'
#
loop_
_entity.id
_entity.type
_entity.pdbx_description
1 polymer ?
#
loop_
_entity_poly.entity_id
_entity_poly.type
_entity_poly.pdbx_seq_one_letter_code
_entity_poly.pdbx_strand_id
1 'polypeptide(L)'
;MKCFTLSSQRRRIIGIPIFCTSIFLIFFSVCCFFTLFAAIAHKTVLFCILKDLHKANNAPKVISKSFIAEVSMSDVLRPYRDLFPQIGQRVMIDDSSVVIGDVRLADDVGIWPLVVIRGDVHYVQIGARTNIQDGSMLHVTHKSSYNPDGNPLTIGEDVTVGHKVMLHGCTIGNRVLVGMGSILLDGAIVEDDVMIGAGSLVPQNKRLESGYLYLGSPVKQIRPLSDEEKAGLRYSANNYVKWKDEYLDQGNQTQP
;
A
#
# COMPACT_ATOMS: atom_id res chain seq x y z
N MET A 1 -3.74 -65.79 -7.06
CA MET A 1 -4.09 -66.75 -5.98
C MET A 1 -5.40 -66.26 -5.35
N LYS A 2 -6.50 -67.02 -5.56
CA LYS A 2 -7.83 -66.99 -4.87
C LYS A 2 -8.52 -65.62 -4.70
N CYS A 3 -9.55 -65.22 -5.46
CA CYS A 3 -10.89 -65.81 -5.65
C CYS A 3 -11.57 -66.24 -4.32
N PHE A 4 -12.55 -65.46 -3.88
CA PHE A 4 -13.64 -65.91 -3.02
C PHE A 4 -14.96 -65.29 -3.51
N THR A 5 -15.93 -66.17 -3.70
CA THR A 5 -17.28 -65.97 -4.21
C THR A 5 -18.30 -66.05 -3.08
N LEU A 6 -19.56 -65.71 -3.43
CA LEU A 6 -20.85 -66.03 -2.78
C LEU A 6 -21.25 -65.11 -1.60
N SER A 7 -22.52 -64.76 -1.37
CA SER A 7 -23.80 -65.18 -1.93
C SER A 7 -24.90 -64.21 -1.48
N SER A 8 -26.00 -64.16 -2.24
CA SER A 8 -27.23 -63.43 -1.98
C SER A 8 -27.94 -63.85 -0.67
N GLN A 9 -28.59 -62.91 0.01
CA GLN A 9 -29.90 -63.16 0.63
C GLN A 9 -30.77 -61.90 0.59
N ARG A 10 -31.90 -62.01 -0.12
CA ARG A 10 -33.08 -61.13 0.04
C ARG A 10 -33.84 -61.52 1.31
N ARG A 11 -34.39 -60.53 2.03
CA ARG A 11 -35.80 -60.41 2.49
C ARG A 11 -35.89 -59.66 3.83
N ARG A 12 -36.52 -58.47 3.85
CA ARG A 12 -37.90 -58.21 4.31
C ARG A 12 -38.06 -56.73 4.65
N ILE A 13 -39.08 -56.14 4.03
CA ILE A 13 -39.66 -54.84 4.37
C ILE A 13 -40.41 -55.00 5.69
N ILE A 14 -40.10 -54.16 6.68
CA ILE A 14 -40.97 -53.85 7.82
C ILE A 14 -40.86 -52.34 8.02
N GLY A 15 -41.94 -51.62 7.69
CA GLY A 15 -42.08 -50.19 8.00
C GLY A 15 -42.48 -49.95 9.44
N ILE A 16 -42.19 -48.76 9.98
CA ILE A 16 -42.66 -48.10 11.22
C ILE A 16 -42.00 -46.69 11.26
N PRO A 17 -42.64 -45.61 11.77
CA PRO A 17 -43.46 -44.67 11.01
C PRO A 17 -42.78 -43.30 10.78
N ILE A 18 -43.30 -42.57 9.80
CA ILE A 18 -43.00 -41.16 9.54
C ILE A 18 -43.73 -40.33 10.61
N PHE A 19 -43.10 -40.08 11.76
CA PHE A 19 -43.65 -39.15 12.77
C PHE A 19 -42.57 -38.37 13.56
N CYS A 20 -41.34 -38.27 13.05
CA CYS A 20 -40.24 -37.61 13.77
C CYS A 20 -39.43 -36.62 12.91
N THR A 21 -40.03 -36.00 11.90
CA THR A 21 -39.37 -34.97 11.06
C THR A 21 -40.03 -33.59 11.10
N SER A 22 -41.23 -33.46 11.69
CA SER A 22 -41.92 -32.16 11.76
C SER A 22 -41.60 -31.35 13.01
N ILE A 23 -41.13 -31.97 14.10
CA ILE A 23 -40.82 -31.25 15.36
C ILE A 23 -39.41 -30.61 15.31
N PHE A 24 -38.47 -31.21 14.58
CA PHE A 24 -37.09 -30.70 14.49
C PHE A 24 -36.97 -29.44 13.59
N LEU A 25 -37.81 -29.33 12.56
CA LEU A 25 -37.85 -28.13 11.69
C LEU A 25 -38.53 -26.92 12.37
N ILE A 26 -39.45 -27.15 13.31
CA ILE A 26 -40.10 -26.07 14.05
C ILE A 26 -39.14 -25.50 15.11
N PHE A 27 -38.34 -26.34 15.78
CA PHE A 27 -37.34 -25.85 16.76
C PHE A 27 -36.21 -25.03 16.13
N PHE A 28 -35.74 -25.38 14.92
CA PHE A 28 -34.68 -24.62 14.24
C PHE A 28 -35.18 -23.27 13.69
N SER A 29 -36.45 -23.18 13.27
CA SER A 29 -37.06 -21.94 12.80
C SER A 29 -37.34 -20.95 13.94
N VAL A 30 -37.78 -21.44 15.10
CA VAL A 30 -38.05 -20.59 16.27
C VAL A 30 -36.75 -20.07 16.90
N CYS A 31 -35.67 -20.86 16.93
CA CYS A 31 -34.37 -20.41 17.46
C CYS A 31 -33.70 -19.33 16.59
N CYS A 32 -33.80 -19.42 15.25
CA CYS A 32 -33.30 -18.38 14.35
C CYS A 32 -34.13 -17.08 14.40
N PHE A 33 -35.43 -17.16 14.72
CA PHE A 33 -36.26 -15.97 14.92
C PHE A 33 -35.91 -15.25 16.22
N PHE A 34 -35.61 -15.97 17.31
CA PHE A 34 -35.24 -15.36 18.59
C PHE A 34 -33.85 -14.71 18.58
N THR A 35 -32.88 -15.25 17.84
CA THR A 35 -31.55 -14.62 17.71
C THR A 35 -31.59 -13.37 16.82
N LEU A 36 -32.42 -13.36 15.78
CA LEU A 36 -32.64 -12.19 14.94
C LEU A 36 -33.41 -11.07 15.67
N PHE A 37 -34.41 -11.44 16.48
CA PHE A 37 -35.13 -10.46 17.33
C PHE A 37 -34.28 -9.93 18.48
N ALA A 38 -33.41 -10.73 19.10
CA ALA A 38 -32.49 -10.25 20.13
C ALA A 38 -31.46 -9.25 19.57
N ALA A 39 -30.95 -9.49 18.36
CA ALA A 39 -30.03 -8.56 17.68
C ALA A 39 -30.70 -7.25 17.23
N ILE A 40 -31.97 -7.31 16.82
CA ILE A 40 -32.76 -6.12 16.47
C ILE A 40 -33.15 -5.36 17.75
N ALA A 41 -33.60 -6.04 18.81
CA ALA A 41 -33.96 -5.42 20.08
C ALA A 41 -32.77 -4.73 20.75
N HIS A 42 -31.55 -5.29 20.68
CA HIS A 42 -30.35 -4.65 21.21
C HIS A 42 -29.97 -3.39 20.44
N LYS A 43 -30.18 -3.36 19.11
CA LYS A 43 -29.98 -2.16 18.28
C LYS A 43 -31.05 -1.09 18.56
N THR A 44 -32.32 -1.48 18.74
CA THR A 44 -33.40 -0.52 19.00
C THR A 44 -33.32 0.08 20.40
N VAL A 45 -32.96 -0.71 21.42
CA VAL A 45 -32.77 -0.21 22.80
C VAL A 45 -31.55 0.70 22.89
N LEU A 46 -30.43 0.38 22.22
CA LEU A 46 -29.26 1.25 22.15
C LEU A 46 -29.56 2.56 21.39
N PHE A 47 -30.38 2.50 20.34
CA PHE A 47 -30.82 3.70 19.59
C PHE A 47 -31.78 4.59 20.40
N CYS A 48 -32.64 3.99 21.24
CA CYS A 48 -33.50 4.75 22.15
C CYS A 48 -32.69 5.39 23.30
N ILE A 49 -31.73 4.68 23.88
CA ILE A 49 -30.84 5.22 24.93
C ILE A 49 -29.97 6.36 24.38
N LEU A 50 -29.48 6.25 23.13
CA LEU A 50 -28.71 7.31 22.47
C LEU A 50 -29.56 8.53 22.11
N LYS A 51 -30.84 8.34 21.73
CA LYS A 51 -31.76 9.45 21.45
C LYS A 51 -32.14 10.24 22.71
N ASP A 52 -32.29 9.56 23.84
CA ASP A 52 -32.63 10.21 25.11
C ASP A 52 -31.41 10.93 25.72
N LEU A 53 -30.18 10.42 25.54
CA LEU A 53 -28.95 11.12 25.91
C LEU A 53 -28.69 12.37 25.04
N HIS A 54 -29.16 12.39 23.79
CA HIS A 54 -29.03 13.55 22.89
C HIS A 54 -30.02 14.69 23.20
N LYS A 55 -31.07 14.44 23.99
CA LYS A 55 -32.05 15.47 24.41
C LYS A 55 -31.67 16.19 25.71
N ALA A 56 -30.69 15.70 26.47
CA ALA A 56 -30.37 16.19 27.81
C ALA A 56 -29.24 17.26 27.87
N ASN A 57 -28.53 17.54 26.78
CA ASN A 57 -27.39 18.46 26.79
C ASN A 57 -27.63 19.71 25.92
N ASN A 58 -28.31 20.71 26.48
CA ASN A 58 -28.32 22.07 25.95
C ASN A 58 -27.05 22.82 26.42
N ALA A 59 -26.02 22.85 25.57
CA ALA A 59 -24.95 23.85 25.62
C ALA A 59 -24.31 23.98 24.21
N PRO A 60 -24.00 25.20 23.73
CA PRO A 60 -23.45 25.37 22.40
C PRO A 60 -21.95 25.05 22.46
N LYS A 61 -21.53 23.97 21.80
CA LYS A 61 -20.12 23.75 21.45
C LYS A 61 -20.03 23.29 20.01
N VAL A 62 -19.23 24.04 19.27
CA VAL A 62 -18.72 23.74 17.94
C VAL A 62 -18.16 22.32 17.95
N ILE A 63 -18.85 21.37 17.32
CA ILE A 63 -18.33 20.02 17.09
C ILE A 63 -18.06 19.92 15.59
N SER A 64 -16.79 20.04 15.23
CA SER A 64 -16.27 19.59 13.96
C SER A 64 -16.63 18.12 13.79
N LYS A 65 -17.38 17.77 12.72
CA LYS A 65 -17.53 16.38 12.30
C LYS A 65 -16.14 15.83 11.99
N SER A 66 -15.51 15.15 12.93
CA SER A 66 -14.42 14.23 12.62
C SER A 66 -15.05 13.08 11.84
N PHE A 67 -14.87 13.10 10.53
CA PHE A 67 -15.22 12.03 9.62
C PHE A 67 -14.32 10.84 9.97
N ILE A 68 -14.78 9.94 10.84
CA ILE A 68 -14.13 8.64 11.02
C ILE A 68 -14.52 7.83 9.79
N ALA A 69 -13.70 7.91 8.74
CA ALA A 69 -13.74 6.92 7.67
C ALA A 69 -13.28 5.59 8.28
N GLU A 70 -14.10 4.55 8.18
CA GLU A 70 -13.64 3.18 8.47
C GLU A 70 -12.60 2.81 7.42
N VAL A 71 -11.31 2.91 7.75
CA VAL A 71 -10.22 2.48 6.87
C VAL A 71 -10.13 0.96 6.90
N SER A 72 -10.25 0.33 5.74
CA SER A 72 -10.09 -1.11 5.58
C SER A 72 -8.62 -1.44 5.28
N MET A 73 -8.12 -2.57 5.78
CA MET A 73 -6.77 -3.05 5.44
C MET A 73 -6.58 -3.40 3.95
N SER A 74 -7.67 -3.41 3.18
CA SER A 74 -7.66 -3.56 1.72
C SER A 74 -7.38 -2.26 0.96
N ASP A 75 -7.42 -1.09 1.62
CA ASP A 75 -7.32 0.21 0.96
C ASP A 75 -5.91 0.46 0.40
N VAL A 76 -5.78 1.35 -0.58
CA VAL A 76 -4.49 1.77 -1.16
C VAL A 76 -3.64 2.48 -0.11
N LEU A 77 -4.26 3.37 0.67
CA LEU A 77 -3.64 4.13 1.75
C LEU A 77 -3.98 3.49 3.09
N ARG A 78 -2.97 3.16 3.89
CA ARG A 78 -3.15 2.41 5.13
C ARG A 78 -2.47 3.09 6.31
N PRO A 79 -3.10 3.10 7.49
CA PRO A 79 -2.46 3.59 8.70
C PRO A 79 -1.40 2.61 9.21
N TYR A 80 -0.45 3.13 9.97
CA TYR A 80 0.35 2.34 10.91
C TYR A 80 0.40 3.06 12.25
N ARG A 81 -0.29 2.50 13.26
CA ARG A 81 -0.56 3.20 14.53
C ARG A 81 -1.23 4.54 14.25
N ASP A 82 -0.68 5.64 14.77
CA ASP A 82 -1.20 7.00 14.60
C ASP A 82 -0.68 7.69 13.32
N LEU A 83 0.07 6.97 12.48
CA LEU A 83 0.65 7.49 11.25
C LEU A 83 -0.24 7.17 10.05
N PHE A 84 -0.41 8.15 9.16
CA PHE A 84 -1.17 8.01 7.92
C PHE A 84 -0.47 8.75 6.77
N PRO A 85 -0.54 8.26 5.52
CA PRO A 85 0.10 8.92 4.38
C PRO A 85 -0.38 10.36 4.17
N GLN A 86 0.55 11.27 3.88
CA GLN A 86 0.30 12.67 3.55
C GLN A 86 0.53 12.89 2.06
N ILE A 87 -0.47 13.46 1.38
CA ILE A 87 -0.51 13.56 -0.08
C ILE A 87 -0.60 15.04 -0.49
N GLY A 88 0.30 15.45 -1.38
CA GLY A 88 0.29 16.76 -2.03
C GLY A 88 -0.77 16.89 -3.13
N GLN A 89 -0.59 17.88 -4.00
CA GLN A 89 -1.50 18.16 -5.11
C GLN A 89 -1.14 17.34 -6.35
N ARG A 90 -2.16 16.94 -7.13
CA ARG A 90 -2.02 16.19 -8.40
C ARG A 90 -1.14 14.94 -8.27
N VAL A 91 -1.19 14.27 -7.13
CA VAL A 91 -0.50 13.00 -6.91
C VAL A 91 -1.34 11.89 -7.51
N MET A 92 -0.73 11.03 -8.32
CA MET A 92 -1.34 9.79 -8.79
C MET A 92 -0.86 8.64 -7.92
N ILE A 93 -1.78 7.83 -7.40
CA ILE A 93 -1.48 6.56 -6.75
C ILE A 93 -2.36 5.51 -7.39
N ASP A 94 -1.75 4.55 -8.05
CA ASP A 94 -2.48 3.45 -8.68
C ASP A 94 -3.21 2.59 -7.64
N ASP A 95 -4.42 2.13 -7.99
CA ASP A 95 -5.28 1.35 -7.09
C ASP A 95 -4.69 -0.01 -6.70
N SER A 96 -3.73 -0.52 -7.48
CA SER A 96 -3.03 -1.77 -7.16
C SER A 96 -1.83 -1.58 -6.22
N SER A 97 -1.47 -0.33 -5.93
CA SER A 97 -0.35 0.01 -5.05
C SER A 97 -0.75 0.07 -3.58
N VAL A 98 0.25 0.03 -2.71
CA VAL A 98 0.06 -0.01 -1.25
C VAL A 98 0.99 1.00 -0.58
N VAL A 99 0.41 1.97 0.12
CA VAL A 99 1.14 3.04 0.81
C VAL A 99 0.75 3.05 2.29
N ILE A 100 1.72 2.84 3.18
CA ILE A 100 1.48 2.56 4.60
C ILE A 100 2.30 3.47 5.51
N GLY A 101 1.65 4.08 6.52
CA GLY A 101 2.33 4.77 7.63
C GLY A 101 2.74 6.22 7.31
N ASP A 102 3.89 6.67 7.84
CA ASP A 102 4.43 8.02 7.61
C ASP A 102 5.11 8.10 6.25
N VAL A 103 4.28 8.21 5.22
CA VAL A 103 4.70 8.42 3.84
C VAL A 103 4.26 9.82 3.41
N ARG A 104 5.22 10.63 2.96
CA ARG A 104 4.98 12.03 2.58
C ARG A 104 5.26 12.18 1.09
N LEU A 105 4.20 12.36 0.31
CA LEU A 105 4.26 12.54 -1.13
C LEU A 105 4.04 14.01 -1.45
N ALA A 106 5.05 14.67 -2.03
CA ALA A 106 4.94 16.04 -2.49
C ALA A 106 4.09 16.15 -3.78
N ASP A 107 3.94 17.37 -4.29
CA ASP A 107 3.14 17.64 -5.48
C ASP A 107 3.65 16.90 -6.72
N ASP A 108 2.72 16.51 -7.59
CA ASP A 108 3.00 15.86 -8.87
C ASP A 108 3.76 14.52 -8.80
N VAL A 109 3.78 13.89 -7.62
CA VAL A 109 4.33 12.53 -7.49
C VAL A 109 3.44 11.52 -8.21
N GLY A 110 4.07 10.58 -8.92
CA GLY A 110 3.38 9.45 -9.58
C GLY A 110 3.80 8.12 -8.97
N ILE A 111 2.87 7.42 -8.31
CA ILE A 111 3.04 6.05 -7.79
C ILE A 111 2.33 5.09 -8.75
N TRP A 112 3.12 4.35 -9.51
CA TRP A 112 2.66 3.47 -10.60
C TRP A 112 2.19 2.11 -10.08
N PRO A 113 1.59 1.24 -10.92
CA PRO A 113 1.03 -0.03 -10.50
C PRO A 113 1.95 -0.94 -9.68
N LEU A 114 1.36 -1.67 -8.73
CA LEU A 114 2.01 -2.71 -7.92
C LEU A 114 3.22 -2.22 -7.12
N VAL A 115 3.25 -0.93 -6.76
CA VAL A 115 4.28 -0.35 -5.90
C VAL A 115 3.91 -0.53 -4.44
N VAL A 116 4.90 -0.82 -3.60
CA VAL A 116 4.74 -0.81 -2.14
C VAL A 116 5.64 0.25 -1.53
N ILE A 117 5.04 1.14 -0.74
CA ILE A 117 5.75 2.12 0.07
C ILE A 117 5.34 1.91 1.52
N ARG A 118 6.28 1.47 2.35
CA ARG A 118 6.01 1.16 3.75
C ARG A 118 6.89 2.00 4.67
N GLY A 119 6.31 3.09 5.19
CA GLY A 119 6.89 4.00 6.17
C GLY A 119 6.33 3.75 7.57
N ASP A 120 6.38 2.50 8.03
CA ASP A 120 5.82 2.09 9.33
C ASP A 120 6.81 2.30 10.49
N VAL A 121 8.04 1.82 10.33
CA VAL A 121 9.06 1.84 11.39
C VAL A 121 10.00 3.06 11.32
N HIS A 122 9.86 3.84 10.26
CA HIS A 122 10.45 5.17 10.04
C HIS A 122 9.68 5.87 8.91
N TYR A 123 9.94 7.15 8.65
CA TYR A 123 9.28 7.87 7.56
C TYR A 123 9.89 7.60 6.17
N VAL A 124 9.04 7.70 5.14
CA VAL A 124 9.42 7.82 3.73
C VAL A 124 9.00 9.21 3.24
N GLN A 125 9.91 9.95 2.60
CA GLN A 125 9.62 11.25 2.01
C GLN A 125 10.01 11.27 0.53
N ILE A 126 9.09 11.70 -0.33
CA ILE A 126 9.27 11.75 -1.78
C ILE A 126 8.99 13.18 -2.27
N GLY A 127 10.00 13.79 -2.90
CA GLY A 127 9.96 15.14 -3.44
C GLY A 127 9.10 15.29 -4.68
N ALA A 128 8.85 16.54 -5.07
CA ALA A 128 7.90 16.87 -6.12
C ALA A 128 8.32 16.33 -7.49
N ARG A 129 7.32 16.01 -8.34
CA ARG A 129 7.50 15.54 -9.73
C ARG A 129 8.33 14.24 -9.86
N THR A 130 8.46 13.49 -8.76
CA THR A 130 9.15 12.21 -8.73
C THR A 130 8.20 11.08 -9.09
N ASN A 131 8.68 10.12 -9.89
CA ASN A 131 7.92 8.94 -10.27
C ASN A 131 8.54 7.66 -9.68
N ILE A 132 7.68 6.84 -9.08
CA ILE A 132 8.02 5.51 -8.57
C ILE A 132 7.32 4.49 -9.45
N GLN A 133 8.08 3.87 -10.35
CA GLN A 133 7.54 3.03 -11.40
C GLN A 133 7.21 1.62 -10.91
N ASP A 134 6.52 0.89 -11.77
CA ASP A 134 5.80 -0.34 -11.51
C ASP A 134 6.59 -1.39 -10.75
N GLY A 135 5.96 -2.03 -9.76
CA GLY A 135 6.55 -3.14 -9.02
C GLY A 135 7.70 -2.75 -8.08
N SER A 136 7.95 -1.46 -7.86
CA SER A 136 9.01 -0.99 -6.97
C SER A 136 8.64 -1.14 -5.49
N MET A 137 9.65 -1.32 -4.64
CA MET A 137 9.51 -1.60 -3.21
C MET A 137 10.33 -0.60 -2.40
N LEU A 138 9.66 0.19 -1.56
CA LEU A 138 10.26 1.26 -0.76
C LEU A 138 10.04 0.97 0.73
N HIS A 139 11.13 0.87 1.49
CA HIS A 139 11.10 0.58 2.91
C HIS A 139 12.25 1.28 3.67
N VAL A 140 12.26 1.13 4.98
CA VAL A 140 13.10 1.88 5.90
C VAL A 140 13.66 0.97 7.00
N THR A 141 14.68 1.44 7.72
CA THR A 141 15.19 0.75 8.90
C THR A 141 14.71 1.44 10.18
N HIS A 142 14.17 0.64 11.09
CA HIS A 142 13.69 1.10 12.40
C HIS A 142 14.82 1.65 13.29
N LYS A 143 14.45 2.53 14.23
CA LYS A 143 15.33 2.99 15.30
C LYS A 143 15.53 1.88 16.33
N SER A 144 16.77 1.63 16.73
CA SER A 144 17.12 0.60 17.72
C SER A 144 18.31 1.02 18.57
N SER A 145 18.68 0.22 19.57
CA SER A 145 19.91 0.43 20.35
C SER A 145 21.19 0.34 19.50
N TYR A 146 21.15 -0.37 18.36
CA TYR A 146 22.29 -0.54 17.45
C TYR A 146 22.35 0.54 16.37
N ASN A 147 21.19 1.10 16.01
CA ASN A 147 21.07 2.25 15.11
C ASN A 147 20.01 3.22 15.67
N PRO A 148 20.41 4.15 16.56
CA PRO A 148 19.48 5.06 17.24
C PRO A 148 18.67 5.93 16.28
N ASP A 149 19.27 6.28 15.14
CA ASP A 149 18.64 7.15 14.14
C ASP A 149 17.78 6.36 13.15
N GLY A 150 17.95 5.05 13.06
CA GLY A 150 17.33 4.23 12.01
C GLY A 150 17.86 4.61 10.63
N ASN A 151 17.12 4.31 9.58
CA ASN A 151 17.38 4.87 8.25
C ASN A 151 16.06 5.26 7.58
N PRO A 152 15.68 6.54 7.56
CA PRO A 152 14.60 7.01 6.70
C PRO A 152 14.91 6.76 5.24
N LEU A 153 13.86 6.74 4.41
CA LEU A 153 14.00 6.83 2.96
C LEU A 153 13.63 8.24 2.53
N THR A 154 14.58 8.96 1.94
CA THR A 154 14.34 10.31 1.41
C THR A 154 14.68 10.35 -0.07
N ILE A 155 13.76 10.82 -0.90
CA ILE A 155 13.90 10.94 -2.35
C ILE A 155 13.63 12.40 -2.72
N GLY A 156 14.54 13.04 -3.45
CA GLY A 156 14.44 14.42 -3.89
C GLY A 156 13.40 14.66 -4.99
N GLU A 157 13.53 15.80 -5.65
CA GLU A 157 12.66 16.22 -6.74
C GLU A 157 13.15 15.73 -8.10
N ASP A 158 12.21 15.58 -9.04
CA ASP A 158 12.48 15.18 -10.43
C ASP A 158 13.23 13.84 -10.53
N VAL A 159 12.99 12.92 -9.59
CA VAL A 159 13.62 11.59 -9.56
C VAL A 159 12.78 10.60 -10.38
N THR A 160 13.45 9.79 -11.19
CA THR A 160 12.86 8.66 -11.91
C THR A 160 13.34 7.37 -11.25
N VAL A 161 12.48 6.74 -10.45
CA VAL A 161 12.73 5.42 -9.89
C VAL A 161 12.13 4.39 -10.82
N GLY A 162 13.00 3.70 -11.58
CA GLY A 162 12.63 2.75 -12.61
C GLY A 162 11.85 1.54 -12.10
N HIS A 163 11.26 0.78 -13.02
CA HIS A 163 10.47 -0.41 -12.67
C HIS A 163 11.23 -1.41 -11.80
N LYS A 164 10.53 -2.04 -10.85
CA LYS A 164 11.06 -3.11 -9.98
C LYS A 164 12.32 -2.72 -9.21
N VAL A 165 12.45 -1.44 -8.83
CA VAL A 165 13.54 -0.99 -7.99
C VAL A 165 13.24 -1.29 -6.52
N MET A 166 14.27 -1.65 -5.76
CA MET A 166 14.20 -1.80 -4.31
C MET A 166 15.00 -0.68 -3.64
N LEU A 167 14.32 0.17 -2.87
CA LEU A 167 14.94 1.23 -2.08
C LEU A 167 14.75 0.93 -0.60
N HIS A 168 15.86 0.89 0.15
CA HIS A 168 15.83 0.63 1.58
C HIS A 168 16.67 1.64 2.34
N GLY A 169 16.03 2.53 3.11
CA GLY A 169 16.72 3.44 4.03
C GLY A 169 17.82 4.30 3.40
N CYS A 170 17.69 4.67 2.12
CA CYS A 170 18.67 5.47 1.39
C CYS A 170 18.23 6.93 1.24
N THR A 171 19.17 7.80 0.91
CA THR A 171 18.90 9.20 0.54
C THR A 171 19.25 9.40 -0.93
N ILE A 172 18.28 9.87 -1.71
CA ILE A 172 18.45 10.19 -3.12
C ILE A 172 18.20 11.68 -3.30
N GLY A 173 19.15 12.38 -3.93
CA GLY A 173 19.06 13.79 -4.28
C GLY A 173 18.07 14.05 -5.41
N ASN A 174 18.26 15.16 -6.11
CA ASN A 174 17.36 15.62 -7.17
C ASN A 174 17.84 15.16 -8.56
N ARG A 175 16.90 15.01 -9.50
CA ARG A 175 17.21 14.69 -10.91
C ARG A 175 18.03 13.42 -11.04
N VAL A 176 17.66 12.38 -10.30
CA VAL A 176 18.32 11.07 -10.33
C VAL A 176 17.50 10.11 -11.17
N LEU A 177 18.15 9.30 -12.00
CA LEU A 177 17.53 8.16 -12.66
C LEU A 177 18.06 6.86 -12.04
N VAL A 178 17.18 6.12 -11.37
CA VAL A 178 17.49 4.79 -10.85
C VAL A 178 16.99 3.76 -11.86
N GLY A 179 17.91 3.12 -12.57
CA GLY A 179 17.59 2.14 -13.61
C GLY A 179 16.80 0.95 -13.05
N MET A 180 15.90 0.41 -13.87
CA MET A 180 15.01 -0.69 -13.51
C MET A 180 15.75 -1.86 -12.86
N GLY A 181 15.11 -2.52 -11.89
CA GLY A 181 15.66 -3.68 -11.20
C GLY A 181 16.83 -3.39 -10.25
N SER A 182 17.17 -2.12 -10.02
CA SER A 182 18.27 -1.76 -9.12
C SER A 182 17.87 -1.88 -7.64
N ILE A 183 18.87 -2.09 -6.77
CA ILE A 183 18.71 -2.24 -5.33
C ILE A 183 19.63 -1.21 -4.63
N LEU A 184 19.04 -0.33 -3.82
CA LEU A 184 19.77 0.64 -3.01
C LEU A 184 19.56 0.32 -1.52
N LEU A 185 20.67 0.15 -0.79
CA LEU A 185 20.66 -0.27 0.61
C LEU A 185 20.83 0.91 1.59
N ASP A 186 20.64 0.59 2.87
CA ASP A 186 20.63 1.54 3.97
C ASP A 186 21.84 2.48 4.02
N GLY A 187 21.57 3.76 4.28
CA GLY A 187 22.59 4.80 4.40
C GLY A 187 23.28 5.15 3.07
N ALA A 188 22.92 4.51 1.95
CA ALA A 188 23.40 4.96 0.65
C ALA A 188 22.94 6.39 0.37
N ILE A 189 23.85 7.20 -0.18
CA ILE A 189 23.58 8.59 -0.52
C ILE A 189 23.85 8.76 -2.01
N VAL A 190 22.81 9.02 -2.78
CA VAL A 190 22.91 9.38 -4.19
C VAL A 190 22.78 10.88 -4.28
N GLU A 191 23.82 11.56 -4.76
CA GLU A 191 23.77 13.00 -4.96
C GLU A 191 22.90 13.38 -6.17
N ASP A 192 22.76 14.68 -6.39
CA ASP A 192 21.99 15.22 -7.51
C ASP A 192 22.58 14.81 -8.87
N ASP A 193 21.74 14.78 -9.91
CA ASP A 193 22.16 14.59 -11.30
C ASP A 193 22.97 13.29 -11.52
N VAL A 194 22.50 12.18 -10.94
CA VAL A 194 23.14 10.84 -11.05
C VAL A 194 22.28 9.90 -11.89
N MET A 195 22.94 9.04 -12.68
CA MET A 195 22.30 7.92 -13.35
C MET A 195 22.83 6.59 -12.81
N ILE A 196 21.93 5.71 -12.41
CA ILE A 196 22.24 4.34 -12.01
C ILE A 196 21.70 3.42 -13.11
N GLY A 197 22.57 2.63 -13.74
CA GLY A 197 22.15 1.69 -14.78
C GLY A 197 21.34 0.53 -14.22
N ALA A 198 20.56 -0.13 -15.08
CA ALA A 198 19.66 -1.22 -14.69
C ALA A 198 20.36 -2.37 -13.95
N GLY A 199 19.64 -3.01 -13.03
CA GLY A 199 20.13 -4.18 -12.28
C GLY A 199 21.30 -3.90 -11.35
N SER A 200 21.53 -2.63 -10.97
CA SER A 200 22.64 -2.24 -10.12
C SER A 200 22.38 -2.54 -8.64
N LEU A 201 23.43 -2.75 -7.85
CA LEU A 201 23.36 -2.83 -6.40
C LEU A 201 24.24 -1.75 -5.78
N VAL A 202 23.63 -0.80 -5.08
CA VAL A 202 24.33 0.22 -4.30
C VAL A 202 24.47 -0.27 -2.87
N PRO A 203 25.70 -0.56 -2.40
CA PRO A 203 25.93 -1.07 -1.06
C PRO A 203 25.53 -0.09 0.03
N GLN A 204 25.36 -0.59 1.26
CA GLN A 204 25.10 0.24 2.42
C GLN A 204 26.16 1.33 2.60
N ASN A 205 25.73 2.52 3.02
CA ASN A 205 26.58 3.69 3.27
C ASN A 205 27.40 4.19 2.06
N LYS A 206 27.13 3.67 0.85
CA LYS A 206 27.85 4.11 -0.35
C LYS A 206 27.34 5.48 -0.79
N ARG A 207 28.26 6.43 -0.93
CA ARG A 207 27.99 7.72 -1.59
C ARG A 207 28.26 7.62 -3.09
N LEU A 208 27.32 8.08 -3.90
CA LEU A 208 27.44 8.25 -5.34
C LEU A 208 27.56 9.75 -5.64
N GLU A 209 28.65 10.13 -6.29
CA GLU A 209 29.01 11.50 -6.64
C GLU A 209 28.13 12.03 -7.77
N SER A 210 27.74 13.30 -7.65
CA SER A 210 26.93 14.01 -8.63
C SER A 210 27.54 14.00 -10.04
N GLY A 211 26.68 13.87 -11.06
CA GLY A 211 27.08 14.02 -12.47
C GLY A 211 27.70 12.78 -13.10
N TYR A 212 27.60 11.60 -12.46
CA TYR A 212 28.19 10.36 -12.95
C TYR A 212 27.16 9.27 -13.27
N LEU A 213 27.54 8.38 -14.18
CA LEU A 213 26.91 7.09 -14.41
C LEU A 213 27.53 6.04 -13.48
N TYR A 214 26.68 5.33 -12.75
CA TYR A 214 27.03 4.16 -11.95
C TYR A 214 26.37 2.90 -12.50
N LEU A 215 27.10 1.79 -12.53
CA LEU A 215 26.56 0.50 -12.97
C LEU A 215 27.24 -0.65 -12.24
N GLY A 216 26.50 -1.72 -11.97
CA GLY A 216 27.02 -3.00 -11.52
C GLY A 216 26.54 -3.43 -10.14
N SER A 217 26.92 -4.64 -9.73
CA SER A 217 26.61 -5.22 -8.43
C SER A 217 27.89 -5.79 -7.80
N PRO A 218 28.56 -5.05 -6.88
CA PRO A 218 28.24 -3.69 -6.45
C PRO A 218 28.58 -2.63 -7.53
N VAL A 219 27.91 -1.47 -7.46
CA VAL A 219 28.13 -0.38 -8.43
C VAL A 219 29.57 0.11 -8.48
N LYS A 220 29.99 0.48 -9.68
CA LYS A 220 31.22 1.24 -9.95
C LYS A 220 30.86 2.54 -10.65
N GLN A 221 31.64 3.59 -10.39
CA GLN A 221 31.59 4.83 -11.16
C GLN A 221 32.17 4.54 -12.54
N ILE A 222 31.38 4.73 -13.59
CA ILE A 222 31.77 4.35 -14.95
C ILE A 222 32.40 5.54 -15.66
N ARG A 223 31.68 6.67 -15.71
CA ARG A 223 32.10 7.90 -16.39
C ARG A 223 31.19 9.07 -16.00
N PRO A 224 31.61 10.32 -16.24
CA PRO A 224 30.70 11.46 -16.20
C PRO A 224 29.53 11.27 -17.17
N LEU A 225 28.39 11.85 -16.81
CA LEU A 225 27.24 11.98 -17.71
C LEU A 225 27.53 13.02 -18.79
N SER A 226 27.10 12.74 -20.02
CA SER A 226 27.06 13.75 -21.07
C SER A 226 26.00 14.82 -20.78
N ASP A 227 26.05 15.94 -21.48
CA ASP A 227 25.06 17.00 -21.31
C ASP A 227 23.66 16.55 -21.75
N GLU A 228 23.59 15.69 -22.77
CA GLU A 228 22.34 15.05 -23.23
C GLU A 228 21.78 14.10 -22.16
N GLU A 229 22.63 13.33 -21.48
CA GLU A 229 22.19 12.44 -20.39
C GLU A 229 21.66 13.25 -19.20
N LYS A 230 22.33 14.34 -18.81
CA LYS A 230 21.85 15.26 -17.76
C LYS A 230 20.52 15.91 -18.13
N ALA A 231 20.37 16.38 -19.38
CA ALA A 231 19.10 16.90 -19.87
C ALA A 231 18.01 15.80 -19.87
N GLY A 232 18.40 14.56 -20.18
CA GLY A 232 17.58 13.36 -20.13
C GLY A 232 16.95 13.09 -18.77
N LEU A 233 17.65 13.38 -17.66
CA LEU A 233 17.12 13.20 -16.30
C LEU A 233 15.85 14.04 -16.07
N ARG A 234 15.91 15.33 -16.44
CA ARG A 234 14.75 16.25 -16.34
C ARG A 234 13.67 15.90 -17.35
N TYR A 235 14.06 15.54 -18.58
CA TYR A 235 13.13 15.12 -19.62
C TYR A 235 12.29 13.91 -19.18
N SER A 236 12.94 12.93 -18.56
CA SER A 236 12.28 11.76 -17.98
C SER A 236 11.23 12.17 -16.94
N ALA A 237 11.61 12.94 -15.93
CA ALA A 237 10.68 13.40 -14.89
C ALA A 237 9.49 14.18 -15.48
N ASN A 238 9.75 15.12 -16.38
CA ASN A 238 8.71 15.94 -17.02
C ASN A 238 7.72 15.09 -17.83
N ASN A 239 8.19 14.04 -18.52
CA ASN A 239 7.29 13.15 -19.26
C ASN A 239 6.42 12.31 -18.32
N TYR A 240 6.99 11.80 -17.23
CA TYR A 240 6.22 11.04 -16.25
C TYR A 240 5.17 11.89 -15.53
N VAL A 241 5.42 13.19 -15.33
CA VAL A 241 4.39 14.14 -14.87
C VAL A 241 3.24 14.25 -15.88
N LYS A 242 3.54 14.39 -17.17
CA LYS A 242 2.51 14.45 -18.21
C LYS A 242 1.68 13.17 -18.27
N TRP A 243 2.35 12.01 -18.28
CA TRP A 243 1.65 10.73 -18.35
C TRP A 243 0.77 10.48 -17.14
N LYS A 244 1.24 10.74 -15.90
CA LYS A 244 0.36 10.61 -14.73
C LYS A 244 -0.82 11.59 -14.78
N ASP A 245 -0.65 12.78 -15.34
CA ASP A 245 -1.76 13.73 -15.52
C ASP A 245 -2.80 13.18 -16.52
N GLU A 246 -2.36 12.53 -17.61
CA GLU A 246 -3.27 11.85 -18.54
C GLU A 246 -4.10 10.74 -17.86
N TYR A 247 -3.52 10.02 -16.89
CA TYR A 247 -4.26 9.03 -16.09
C TYR A 247 -5.23 9.68 -15.09
N LEU A 248 -4.82 10.77 -14.42
CA LEU A 248 -5.69 11.53 -13.51
C LEU A 248 -6.89 12.12 -14.25
N ASP A 249 -6.67 12.64 -15.45
CA ASP A 249 -7.72 13.18 -16.31
C ASP A 249 -8.72 12.09 -16.73
N GLN A 250 -8.25 10.88 -17.03
CA GLN A 250 -9.12 9.73 -17.33
C GLN A 250 -9.98 9.33 -16.14
N GLY A 251 -9.43 9.32 -14.92
CA GLY A 251 -10.20 9.03 -13.70
C GLY A 251 -11.32 10.04 -13.42
N ASN A 252 -11.17 11.26 -13.92
CA ASN A 252 -12.19 12.32 -13.83
C ASN A 252 -13.24 12.25 -14.95
N GLN A 253 -13.08 11.37 -15.95
CA GLN A 253 -14.09 11.14 -16.98
C GLN A 253 -14.96 9.94 -16.62
N THR A 254 -16.27 10.15 -16.49
CA THR A 254 -17.23 9.04 -16.51
C THR A 254 -17.14 8.36 -17.87
N GLN A 255 -16.72 7.09 -17.89
CA GLN A 255 -16.80 6.29 -19.11
C GLN A 255 -18.26 6.19 -19.57
N PRO A 256 -18.53 6.30 -20.89
CA PRO A 256 -19.87 6.14 -21.45
C PRO A 256 -20.43 4.73 -21.26
#